data_AF-A0A804PLJ5-F1
#
_entry.id   AF-A0A804PLJ5-F1
#
_cell.length_a   1.000
_cell.length_b   1.000
_cell.length_c   1.000
_cell.angle_alpha   90.00
_cell.angle_beta   90.00
_cell.angle_gamma   90.00
#
_symmetry.space_group_name_H-M   'P 1'
#
loop_
_entity.id
_entity.type
_entity.pdbx_description
1 polymer ?
#
loop_
_entity_poly.entity_id
_entity_poly.type
_entity_poly.pdbx_seq_one_letter_code
_entity_poly.pdbx_strand_id
1 'polypeptide(L)'
;MAMRTALTSLPARLHAPAPPAAMGGRRLLSDGKGRVLSEEERAKESVYIQKMERERQEKLKKRLEQEKADSEKVKSADADKDVRLQVVRLCAKSREAISSPVQHLTLHYQQLKDEQGELSSSDEKKYKALKRATEREILQSADVICCTYVGAGDPRLSNFRFRQVLIDESTQAIEPECLIPLVLGVKQVVLAGDHCQLGPIIMCKKAAHAGLAQSLFECLVILGVKPFRLQIIPAYDYRMHPCLSEFPSNYFYEGTLQNGVTVNERQSSGIDFPWPVPNRPMFFYVQMGQEEIYIIEGCLLKFYTSCRSLV
;
A
#
# COMPACT_ATOMS: atom_id res chain seq x y z
N MET A 1 8.40 -7.66 -3.54
CA MET A 1 8.22 -7.27 -4.96
C MET A 1 9.54 -6.87 -5.65
N ALA A 2 10.59 -7.68 -5.48
CA ALA A 2 11.43 -7.98 -6.64
C ALA A 2 10.65 -8.98 -7.54
N MET A 3 11.29 -9.49 -8.59
CA MET A 3 10.70 -10.23 -9.72
C MET A 3 9.44 -11.07 -9.40
N ARG A 4 8.26 -10.50 -9.62
CA ARG A 4 7.01 -11.28 -9.59
C ARG A 4 6.87 -12.07 -10.89
N THR A 5 6.74 -13.38 -10.76
CA THR A 5 6.19 -14.26 -11.81
C THR A 5 4.66 -14.16 -11.78
N ALA A 6 3.96 -14.31 -12.92
CA ALA A 6 2.49 -14.47 -12.92
C ALA A 6 1.99 -15.34 -14.09
N LEU A 7 0.91 -16.08 -13.84
CA LEU A 7 0.24 -17.00 -14.78
C LEU A 7 -1.17 -16.49 -15.15
N THR A 8 -1.32 -15.57 -16.11
CA THR A 8 -2.57 -14.81 -16.32
C THR A 8 -3.29 -15.07 -17.66
N SER A 9 -4.58 -14.71 -17.71
CA SER A 9 -5.28 -14.31 -18.95
C SER A 9 -6.13 -13.06 -18.68
N LEU A 10 -6.39 -12.26 -19.71
CA LEU A 10 -6.99 -10.90 -19.69
C LEU A 10 -7.87 -10.73 -20.96
N PRO A 11 -8.63 -9.63 -21.21
CA PRO A 11 -8.95 -8.40 -20.44
C PRO A 11 -10.49 -8.33 -20.09
N ALA A 12 -11.27 -7.23 -19.87
CA ALA A 12 -11.11 -5.77 -20.04
C ALA A 12 -11.90 -4.88 -19.02
N ARG A 13 -12.56 -3.77 -19.48
CA ARG A 13 -12.50 -2.45 -18.81
C ARG A 13 -13.66 -1.44 -19.16
N LEU A 14 -14.19 -0.62 -18.21
CA LEU A 14 -14.95 0.67 -18.44
C LEU A 14 -15.29 1.53 -17.16
N HIS A 15 -15.53 2.86 -17.33
CA HIS A 15 -15.39 3.96 -16.35
C HIS A 15 -16.70 4.66 -15.84
N ALA A 16 -16.66 5.36 -14.67
CA ALA A 16 -17.73 6.28 -14.17
C ALA A 16 -17.27 7.34 -13.10
N PRO A 17 -17.50 8.67 -13.26
CA PRO A 17 -17.10 9.78 -12.33
C PRO A 17 -18.29 10.58 -11.71
N ALA A 18 -18.18 11.63 -10.85
CA ALA A 18 -17.26 12.04 -9.75
C ALA A 18 -17.85 13.29 -8.99
N PRO A 19 -17.48 13.62 -7.71
CA PRO A 19 -18.16 14.67 -6.90
C PRO A 19 -17.25 15.90 -6.48
N PRO A 20 -17.41 16.61 -5.32
CA PRO A 20 -17.85 18.01 -5.25
C PRO A 20 -16.82 19.03 -4.66
N ALA A 21 -17.25 20.26 -4.31
CA ALA A 21 -16.38 21.35 -3.79
C ALA A 21 -16.97 22.12 -2.57
N ALA A 22 -16.09 22.76 -1.76
CA ALA A 22 -16.43 23.57 -0.57
C ALA A 22 -15.46 24.79 -0.38
N MET A 23 -15.71 25.69 0.58
CA MET A 23 -15.16 27.06 0.65
C MET A 23 -14.65 27.52 2.03
N GLY A 24 -13.77 28.55 2.05
CA GLY A 24 -13.18 29.22 3.24
C GLY A 24 -11.68 28.91 3.43
N GLY A 25 -10.79 29.75 3.96
CA GLY A 25 -10.87 31.02 4.73
C GLY A 25 -10.08 30.88 6.05
N ARG A 26 -9.41 31.86 6.68
CA ARG A 26 -9.21 33.31 6.41
C ARG A 26 -8.18 33.92 7.41
N ARG A 27 -7.30 34.84 6.96
CA ARG A 27 -6.39 35.76 7.73
C ARG A 27 -5.24 35.13 8.58
N LEU A 28 -4.28 35.84 9.20
CA LEU A 28 -3.45 37.08 8.97
C LEU A 28 -2.96 37.59 10.34
N LEU A 29 -1.65 37.84 10.56
CA LEU A 29 -1.08 38.74 11.61
C LEU A 29 0.46 38.85 11.49
N SER A 30 1.07 39.96 11.94
CA SER A 30 2.54 40.14 12.09
C SER A 30 2.87 41.35 12.99
N ASP A 31 4.02 41.33 13.68
CA ASP A 31 4.23 42.16 14.88
C ASP A 31 4.85 43.57 14.71
N GLY A 32 4.20 44.55 15.34
CA GLY A 32 4.73 45.14 16.57
C GLY A 32 5.77 46.27 16.51
N LYS A 33 6.49 46.52 15.42
CA LYS A 33 7.49 47.64 15.34
C LYS A 33 7.48 48.37 13.99
N GLY A 34 6.60 49.35 13.84
CA GLY A 34 6.52 50.23 12.66
C GLY A 34 7.05 51.64 12.92
N ARG A 35 7.96 52.13 12.06
CA ARG A 35 8.28 53.57 11.94
C ARG A 35 7.16 54.24 11.16
N VAL A 36 6.66 55.40 11.62
CA VAL A 36 5.64 56.14 10.88
C VAL A 36 6.28 56.73 9.61
N LEU A 37 5.94 56.15 8.47
CA LEU A 37 6.37 56.62 7.14
C LEU A 37 5.67 57.94 6.78
N SER A 38 6.37 58.79 6.02
CA SER A 38 5.81 59.97 5.36
C SER A 38 4.78 59.57 4.29
N GLU A 39 3.98 60.53 3.81
CA GLU A 39 2.95 60.27 2.79
C GLU A 39 3.56 59.79 1.46
N GLU A 40 4.72 60.34 1.07
CA GLU A 40 5.44 59.94 -0.14
C GLU A 40 6.03 58.51 -0.01
N GLU A 41 6.54 58.15 1.17
CA GLU A 41 7.00 56.77 1.45
C GLU A 41 5.83 55.77 1.42
N ARG A 42 4.67 56.11 2.01
CA ARG A 42 3.47 55.25 1.96
C ARG A 42 2.93 55.10 0.54
N ALA A 43 3.00 56.15 -0.29
CA ALA A 43 2.62 56.07 -1.70
C ALA A 43 3.55 55.10 -2.47
N LYS A 44 4.87 55.21 -2.27
CA LYS A 44 5.87 54.30 -2.85
C LYS A 44 5.67 52.85 -2.39
N GLU A 45 5.45 52.63 -1.10
CA GLU A 45 5.14 51.31 -0.54
C GLU A 45 3.83 50.72 -1.12
N SER A 46 2.77 51.53 -1.22
CA SER A 46 1.49 51.09 -1.78
C SER A 46 1.61 50.65 -3.25
N VAL A 47 2.36 51.38 -4.07
CA VAL A 47 2.64 51.01 -5.46
C VAL A 47 3.48 49.73 -5.54
N TYR A 48 4.46 49.56 -4.65
CA TYR A 48 5.27 48.34 -4.56
C TYR A 48 4.42 47.12 -4.16
N ILE A 49 3.55 47.25 -3.15
CA ILE A 49 2.62 46.19 -2.72
C ILE A 49 1.71 45.78 -3.89
N GLN A 50 1.07 46.74 -4.57
CA GLN A 50 0.21 46.44 -5.72
C GLN A 50 0.94 45.72 -6.87
N LYS A 51 2.21 46.07 -7.12
CA LYS A 51 3.06 45.34 -8.09
C LYS A 51 3.31 43.91 -7.65
N MET A 52 3.71 43.71 -6.39
CA MET A 52 4.01 42.39 -5.82
C MET A 52 2.76 41.48 -5.76
N GLU A 53 1.59 42.04 -5.46
CA GLU A 53 0.32 41.30 -5.50
C GLU A 53 -0.04 40.87 -6.92
N ARG A 54 0.16 41.74 -7.92
CA ARG A 54 -0.08 41.40 -9.34
C ARG A 54 0.83 40.28 -9.83
N GLU A 55 2.14 40.36 -9.55
CA GLU A 55 3.08 39.28 -9.88
C GLU A 55 2.72 37.97 -9.17
N ARG A 56 2.21 38.02 -7.93
CA ARG A 56 1.76 36.85 -7.17
C ARG A 56 0.49 36.23 -7.78
N GLN A 57 -0.46 37.05 -8.23
CA GLN A 57 -1.66 36.59 -8.94
C GLN A 57 -1.31 35.94 -10.29
N GLU A 58 -0.40 36.53 -11.07
CA GLU A 58 0.07 35.95 -12.34
C GLU A 58 0.81 34.61 -12.13
N LYS A 59 1.67 34.51 -11.10
CA LYS A 59 2.34 33.25 -10.73
C LYS A 59 1.33 32.19 -10.28
N LEU A 60 0.27 32.57 -9.56
CA LEU A 60 -0.81 31.64 -9.17
C LEU A 60 -1.65 31.20 -10.38
N LYS A 61 -2.00 32.12 -11.28
CA LYS A 61 -2.75 31.82 -12.51
C LYS A 61 -1.98 30.84 -13.41
N LYS A 62 -0.68 31.07 -13.61
CA LYS A 62 0.20 30.15 -14.35
C LYS A 62 0.29 28.77 -13.71
N ARG A 63 0.35 28.68 -12.37
CA ARG A 63 0.29 27.37 -11.67
C ARG A 63 -1.04 26.66 -11.91
N LEU A 64 -2.18 27.35 -11.78
CA LEU A 64 -3.50 26.77 -12.03
C LEU A 64 -3.72 26.37 -13.50
N GLU A 65 -3.13 27.10 -14.44
CA GLU A 65 -3.12 26.75 -15.88
C GLU A 65 -2.24 25.52 -16.14
N GLN A 66 -1.09 25.41 -15.48
CA GLN A 66 -0.19 24.27 -15.60
C GLN A 66 -0.76 23.01 -14.91
N GLU A 67 -1.33 23.13 -13.71
CA GLU A 67 -2.06 22.06 -13.01
C GLU A 67 -3.24 21.55 -13.85
N LYS A 68 -3.94 22.43 -14.57
CA LYS A 68 -4.98 22.04 -15.55
C LYS A 68 -4.39 21.30 -16.75
N ALA A 69 -3.35 21.82 -17.37
CA ALA A 69 -2.71 21.19 -18.52
C ALA A 69 -2.14 19.80 -18.18
N ASP A 70 -1.55 19.65 -16.99
CA ASP A 70 -1.05 18.37 -16.51
C ASP A 70 -2.19 17.42 -16.07
N SER A 71 -3.29 17.95 -15.51
CA SER A 71 -4.55 17.19 -15.31
C SER A 71 -5.15 16.69 -16.63
N GLU A 72 -5.04 17.46 -17.71
CA GLU A 72 -5.54 17.08 -19.04
C GLU A 72 -4.62 16.07 -19.75
N LYS A 73 -3.31 16.12 -19.52
CA LYS A 73 -2.37 15.04 -19.90
C LYS A 73 -2.67 13.74 -19.16
N VAL A 74 -2.91 13.80 -17.84
CA VAL A 74 -3.30 12.60 -17.06
C VAL A 74 -4.64 12.03 -17.58
N LYS A 75 -5.65 12.88 -17.81
CA LYS A 75 -6.95 12.44 -18.39
C LYS A 75 -6.85 11.86 -19.80
N SER A 76 -5.89 12.28 -20.61
CA SER A 76 -5.67 11.72 -21.95
C SER A 76 -4.82 10.44 -21.94
N ALA A 77 -4.05 10.19 -20.88
CA ALA A 77 -3.46 8.88 -20.60
C ALA A 77 -4.49 7.88 -20.03
N ASP A 78 -5.38 8.33 -19.13
CA ASP A 78 -6.50 7.55 -18.56
C ASP A 78 -7.62 7.23 -19.58
N ALA A 79 -7.47 7.63 -20.84
CA ALA A 79 -8.40 7.33 -21.92
C ALA A 79 -8.47 5.82 -22.25
N ASP A 80 -7.47 5.01 -21.89
CA ASP A 80 -7.62 3.55 -21.88
C ASP A 80 -8.45 3.08 -20.68
N LYS A 81 -9.77 3.28 -20.78
CA LYS A 81 -10.82 2.60 -20.01
C LYS A 81 -10.47 2.37 -18.53
N ASP A 82 -10.36 3.42 -17.71
CA ASP A 82 -10.45 3.27 -16.24
C ASP A 82 -11.64 2.36 -15.85
N VAL A 83 -11.54 1.61 -14.75
CA VAL A 83 -12.54 0.59 -14.36
C VAL A 83 -12.83 0.60 -12.88
N ARG A 84 -14.10 0.88 -12.56
CA ARG A 84 -14.62 0.69 -11.21
C ARG A 84 -15.10 -0.75 -11.03
N LEU A 85 -14.14 -1.68 -11.03
CA LEU A 85 -14.36 -3.00 -10.41
C LEU A 85 -14.73 -2.76 -8.94
N GLN A 86 -15.85 -3.31 -8.49
CA GLN A 86 -16.27 -3.26 -7.09
C GLN A 86 -15.39 -4.21 -6.26
N VAL A 87 -14.30 -3.67 -5.70
CA VAL A 87 -13.35 -4.42 -4.87
C VAL A 87 -13.81 -4.43 -3.41
N VAL A 88 -14.22 -5.60 -2.91
CA VAL A 88 -14.61 -5.81 -1.51
C VAL A 88 -13.48 -6.52 -0.76
N ARG A 89 -12.97 -5.92 0.33
CA ARG A 89 -11.89 -6.51 1.14
C ARG A 89 -12.44 -7.22 2.38
N LEU A 90 -12.58 -8.55 2.32
CA LEU A 90 -13.01 -9.36 3.46
C LEU A 90 -11.85 -9.56 4.45
N CYS A 91 -12.06 -9.10 5.69
CA CYS A 91 -11.07 -9.14 6.76
C CYS A 91 -11.50 -10.14 7.85
N ALA A 92 -10.52 -10.74 8.54
CA ALA A 92 -10.79 -11.49 9.76
C ALA A 92 -11.37 -10.56 10.84
N LYS A 93 -12.35 -11.03 11.63
CA LYS A 93 -13.11 -10.23 12.61
C LYS A 93 -12.24 -9.50 13.64
N SER A 94 -11.11 -10.09 14.04
CA SER A 94 -10.12 -9.45 14.93
C SER A 94 -9.43 -8.23 14.30
N ARG A 95 -9.44 -8.10 12.97
CA ARG A 95 -8.94 -6.93 12.22
C ARG A 95 -10.06 -5.96 11.78
N GLU A 96 -11.34 -6.31 11.94
CA GLU A 96 -12.47 -5.38 11.68
C GLU A 96 -12.48 -4.19 12.67
N ALA A 97 -11.80 -4.34 13.83
CA ALA A 97 -11.63 -3.28 14.84
C ALA A 97 -10.41 -2.36 14.61
N ILE A 98 -9.60 -2.59 13.58
CA ILE A 98 -8.43 -1.74 13.28
C ILE A 98 -8.91 -0.49 12.53
N SER A 99 -8.38 0.69 12.92
CA SER A 99 -8.73 1.96 12.28
C SER A 99 -8.48 1.92 10.76
N SER A 100 -9.42 2.47 10.00
CA SER A 100 -9.35 2.53 8.54
C SER A 100 -10.03 3.80 8.00
N PRO A 101 -9.75 4.22 6.76
CA PRO A 101 -10.43 5.37 6.15
C PRO A 101 -11.96 5.26 6.08
N VAL A 102 -12.50 4.03 6.20
CA VAL A 102 -13.93 3.73 6.15
C VAL A 102 -14.54 3.48 7.54
N GLN A 103 -13.80 3.75 8.62
CA GLN A 103 -14.21 3.45 9.99
C GLN A 103 -15.52 4.14 10.41
N HIS A 104 -15.94 5.23 9.75
CA HIS A 104 -17.26 5.84 10.02
C HIS A 104 -18.43 4.91 9.68
N LEU A 105 -18.26 3.90 8.80
CA LEU A 105 -19.27 2.89 8.54
C LEU A 105 -19.31 1.80 9.63
N THR A 106 -18.17 1.53 10.28
CA THR A 106 -18.08 0.55 11.38
C THR A 106 -18.50 1.16 12.72
N LEU A 107 -18.18 2.44 12.94
CA LEU A 107 -18.42 3.20 14.17
C LEU A 107 -19.87 3.12 14.66
N HIS A 108 -20.83 3.13 13.73
CA HIS A 108 -22.26 3.12 14.04
C HIS A 108 -22.71 1.92 14.90
N TYR A 109 -21.99 0.79 14.86
CA TYR A 109 -22.31 -0.38 15.71
C TYR A 109 -21.68 -0.34 17.10
N GLN A 110 -20.59 0.42 17.31
CA GLN A 110 -20.05 0.66 18.65
C GLN A 110 -20.82 1.79 19.34
N GLN A 111 -21.03 2.92 18.65
CA GLN A 111 -21.78 4.05 19.21
C GLN A 111 -23.20 3.66 19.64
N LEU A 112 -23.93 2.85 18.85
CA LEU A 112 -25.24 2.33 19.27
C LEU A 112 -25.17 1.43 20.51
N LYS A 113 -24.08 0.68 20.74
CA LYS A 113 -23.92 -0.17 21.93
C LYS A 113 -23.54 0.66 23.16
N ASP A 114 -22.76 1.71 22.98
CA ASP A 114 -22.34 2.61 24.05
C ASP A 114 -23.47 3.59 24.45
N GLU A 115 -24.34 3.99 23.51
CA GLU A 115 -25.47 4.91 23.75
C GLU A 115 -26.78 4.20 24.18
N GLN A 116 -27.04 2.96 23.76
CA GLN A 116 -28.28 2.24 24.07
C GLN A 116 -28.11 1.03 25.01
N GLY A 117 -26.87 0.70 25.38
CA GLY A 117 -26.56 -0.44 26.25
C GLY A 117 -26.62 -1.80 25.52
N GLU A 118 -26.86 -2.87 26.28
CA GLU A 118 -26.90 -4.22 25.71
C GLU A 118 -28.19 -4.46 24.92
N LEU A 119 -28.05 -4.70 23.61
CA LEU A 119 -29.16 -5.08 22.73
C LEU A 119 -29.93 -6.28 23.29
N SER A 120 -31.25 -6.15 23.35
CA SER A 120 -32.17 -7.26 23.63
C SER A 120 -31.84 -8.48 22.76
N SER A 121 -31.99 -9.69 23.31
CA SER A 121 -31.72 -10.94 22.57
C SER A 121 -32.59 -11.13 21.31
N SER A 122 -33.67 -10.34 21.17
CA SER A 122 -34.46 -10.23 19.93
C SER A 122 -33.76 -9.33 18.91
N ASP A 123 -33.35 -8.13 19.31
CA ASP A 123 -32.75 -7.13 18.42
C ASP A 123 -31.32 -7.52 18.02
N GLU A 124 -30.58 -8.20 18.89
CA GLU A 124 -29.27 -8.75 18.55
C GLU A 124 -29.37 -9.86 17.49
N LYS A 125 -30.43 -10.69 17.53
CA LYS A 125 -30.76 -11.66 16.46
C LYS A 125 -31.17 -10.94 15.16
N LYS A 126 -32.01 -9.91 15.26
CA LYS A 126 -32.49 -9.10 14.12
C LYS A 126 -31.32 -8.40 13.43
N TYR A 127 -30.42 -7.78 14.19
CA TYR A 127 -29.18 -7.19 13.67
C TYR A 127 -28.28 -8.25 13.04
N LYS A 128 -28.03 -9.39 13.68
CA LYS A 128 -27.23 -10.49 13.11
C LYS A 128 -27.82 -11.03 11.80
N ALA A 129 -29.14 -11.04 11.65
CA ALA A 129 -29.80 -11.39 10.39
C ALA A 129 -29.61 -10.32 9.31
N LEU A 130 -29.85 -9.05 9.64
CA LEU A 130 -29.65 -7.91 8.72
C LEU A 130 -28.20 -7.78 8.27
N LYS A 131 -27.22 -7.79 9.18
CA LYS A 131 -25.79 -7.78 8.83
C LYS A 131 -25.44 -8.91 7.86
N ARG A 132 -25.92 -10.14 8.09
CA ARG A 132 -25.66 -11.28 7.18
C ARG A 132 -26.32 -11.14 5.81
N ALA A 133 -27.45 -10.43 5.72
CA ALA A 133 -28.09 -10.14 4.44
C ALA A 133 -27.27 -9.10 3.66
N THR A 134 -26.94 -7.97 4.28
CA THR A 134 -26.14 -6.90 3.66
C THR A 134 -24.70 -7.34 3.34
N GLU A 135 -24.05 -8.12 4.22
CA GLU A 135 -22.75 -8.74 3.91
C GLU A 135 -22.84 -9.63 2.66
N ARG A 136 -23.92 -10.41 2.51
CA ARG A 136 -24.13 -11.28 1.34
C ARG A 136 -24.39 -10.48 0.07
N GLU A 137 -25.23 -9.46 0.15
CA GLU A 137 -25.54 -8.55 -0.97
C GLU A 137 -24.28 -7.89 -1.51
N ILE A 138 -23.47 -7.28 -0.63
CA ILE A 138 -22.19 -6.64 -0.99
C ILE A 138 -21.20 -7.65 -1.59
N LEU A 139 -21.13 -8.89 -1.06
CA LEU A 139 -20.27 -9.94 -1.61
C LEU A 139 -20.81 -10.51 -2.94
N GLN A 140 -22.11 -10.39 -3.23
CA GLN A 140 -22.73 -10.81 -4.49
C GLN A 140 -22.63 -9.75 -5.59
N SER A 141 -22.54 -8.46 -5.24
CA SER A 141 -22.34 -7.36 -6.20
C SER A 141 -20.87 -7.05 -6.51
N ALA A 142 -19.93 -7.68 -5.79
CA ALA A 142 -18.49 -7.44 -5.94
C ALA A 142 -17.91 -8.10 -7.21
N ASP A 143 -17.22 -7.30 -8.04
CA ASP A 143 -16.40 -7.83 -9.15
C ASP A 143 -15.15 -8.56 -8.65
N VAL A 144 -14.60 -8.12 -7.50
CA VAL A 144 -13.37 -8.67 -6.90
C VAL A 144 -13.52 -8.76 -5.38
N ILE A 145 -13.23 -9.94 -4.82
CA ILE A 145 -13.14 -10.15 -3.37
C ILE A 145 -11.69 -10.37 -2.97
N CYS A 146 -11.13 -9.47 -2.17
CA CYS A 146 -9.78 -9.53 -1.63
C CYS A 146 -9.80 -10.03 -0.18
N CYS A 147 -9.07 -11.12 0.11
CA CYS A 147 -8.91 -11.68 1.45
C CYS A 147 -7.50 -12.27 1.63
N THR A 148 -7.15 -12.69 2.84
CA THR A 148 -5.93 -13.52 3.07
C THR A 148 -6.23 -14.99 2.76
N TYR A 149 -5.17 -15.81 2.59
CA TYR A 149 -5.26 -17.27 2.43
C TYR A 149 -6.31 -17.93 3.33
N VAL A 150 -6.14 -17.81 4.65
CA VAL A 150 -7.07 -18.33 5.67
C VAL A 150 -8.41 -17.59 5.66
N GLY A 151 -8.42 -16.31 5.26
CA GLY A 151 -9.65 -15.51 5.10
C GLY A 151 -10.58 -15.98 3.98
N ALA A 152 -10.07 -16.72 2.98
CA ALA A 152 -10.90 -17.37 1.98
C ALA A 152 -11.80 -18.47 2.58
N GLY A 153 -11.43 -19.02 3.73
CA GLY A 153 -12.24 -19.96 4.52
C GLY A 153 -13.29 -19.31 5.44
N ASP A 154 -13.50 -17.98 5.37
CA ASP A 154 -14.50 -17.31 6.21
C ASP A 154 -15.93 -17.82 5.91
N PRO A 155 -16.76 -18.13 6.93
CA PRO A 155 -18.12 -18.61 6.72
C PRO A 155 -19.02 -17.71 5.84
N ARG A 156 -18.70 -16.43 5.68
CA ARG A 156 -19.38 -15.52 4.73
C ARG A 156 -19.20 -15.95 3.26
N LEU A 157 -18.08 -16.58 2.93
CA LEU A 157 -17.75 -17.07 1.58
C LEU A 157 -18.20 -18.52 1.33
N SER A 158 -18.66 -19.25 2.35
CA SER A 158 -19.01 -20.69 2.31
C SER A 158 -19.99 -21.13 1.21
N ASN A 159 -20.80 -20.21 0.67
CA ASN A 159 -21.79 -20.48 -0.37
C ASN A 159 -21.43 -19.85 -1.74
N PHE A 160 -20.24 -19.24 -1.86
CA PHE A 160 -19.73 -18.66 -3.09
C PHE A 160 -18.87 -19.68 -3.85
N ARG A 161 -18.73 -19.48 -5.16
CA ARG A 161 -17.76 -20.22 -6.00
C ARG A 161 -16.99 -19.23 -6.86
N PHE A 162 -15.66 -19.32 -6.81
CA PHE A 162 -14.77 -18.41 -7.53
C PHE A 162 -14.21 -19.13 -8.75
N ARG A 163 -14.66 -18.76 -9.95
CA ARG A 163 -14.15 -19.37 -11.20
C ARG A 163 -12.66 -19.07 -11.42
N GLN A 164 -12.25 -17.86 -11.07
CA GLN A 164 -10.90 -17.34 -11.18
C GLN A 164 -10.40 -16.96 -9.79
N VAL A 165 -9.16 -17.31 -9.47
CA VAL A 165 -8.48 -16.90 -8.23
C VAL A 165 -7.08 -16.43 -8.59
N LEU A 166 -6.69 -15.26 -8.06
CA LEU A 166 -5.32 -14.76 -8.08
C LEU A 166 -4.77 -14.80 -6.65
N ILE A 167 -3.63 -15.46 -6.48
CA ILE A 167 -2.91 -15.57 -5.21
C ILE A 167 -1.60 -14.81 -5.37
N ASP A 168 -1.41 -13.79 -4.54
CA ASP A 168 -0.25 -12.91 -4.56
C ASP A 168 0.69 -13.18 -3.37
N GLU A 169 1.99 -13.03 -3.58
CA GLU A 169 3.06 -13.49 -2.67
C GLU A 169 2.93 -14.98 -2.30
N SER A 170 2.50 -15.83 -3.25
CA SER A 170 2.17 -17.25 -3.05
C SER A 170 3.34 -18.15 -2.61
N THR A 171 4.56 -17.64 -2.64
CA THR A 171 5.77 -18.28 -2.10
C THR A 171 5.92 -18.09 -0.58
N GLN A 172 5.23 -17.12 0.03
CA GLN A 172 5.27 -16.85 1.47
C GLN A 172 4.32 -17.75 2.29
N ALA A 173 3.50 -18.57 1.64
CA ALA A 173 2.48 -19.41 2.27
C ALA A 173 2.78 -20.91 2.12
N ILE A 174 2.41 -21.69 3.14
CA ILE A 174 2.47 -23.16 3.06
C ILE A 174 1.42 -23.67 2.06
N GLU A 175 1.71 -24.80 1.40
CA GLU A 175 0.77 -25.41 0.46
C GLU A 175 -0.66 -25.59 1.04
N PRO A 176 -0.87 -26.08 2.29
CA PRO A 176 -2.21 -26.16 2.89
C PRO A 176 -2.95 -24.83 3.03
N GLU A 177 -2.27 -23.70 3.23
CA GLU A 177 -2.90 -22.37 3.27
C GLU A 177 -3.23 -21.87 1.85
N CYS A 178 -2.34 -22.13 0.89
CA CYS A 178 -2.53 -21.78 -0.50
C CYS A 178 -3.72 -22.54 -1.13
N LEU A 179 -4.01 -23.76 -0.65
CA LEU A 179 -5.16 -24.57 -1.07
C LEU A 179 -6.53 -24.03 -0.59
N ILE A 180 -6.60 -23.22 0.47
CA ILE A 180 -7.87 -22.73 1.05
C ILE A 180 -8.74 -21.96 0.02
N PRO A 181 -8.22 -20.96 -0.73
CA PRO A 181 -9.00 -20.33 -1.81
C PRO A 181 -9.23 -21.25 -3.02
N LEU A 182 -8.37 -22.25 -3.25
CA LEU A 182 -8.41 -23.09 -4.45
C LEU A 182 -9.54 -24.13 -4.42
N VAL A 183 -9.96 -24.60 -3.24
CA VAL A 183 -11.10 -25.52 -3.10
C VAL A 183 -12.47 -24.87 -3.37
N LEU A 184 -12.55 -23.54 -3.54
CA LEU A 184 -13.79 -22.78 -3.76
C LEU A 184 -14.36 -22.90 -5.20
N GLY A 185 -14.12 -24.02 -5.89
CA GLY A 185 -14.64 -24.30 -7.24
C GLY A 185 -13.85 -23.65 -8.38
N VAL A 186 -12.56 -23.41 -8.18
CA VAL A 186 -11.67 -22.72 -9.13
C VAL A 186 -11.52 -23.50 -10.43
N LYS A 187 -11.54 -22.77 -11.55
CA LYS A 187 -11.27 -23.28 -12.91
C LYS A 187 -10.05 -22.63 -13.57
N GLN A 188 -9.54 -21.55 -13.00
CA GLN A 188 -8.33 -20.85 -13.42
C GLN A 188 -7.65 -20.23 -12.20
N VAL A 189 -6.38 -20.53 -12.02
CA VAL A 189 -5.54 -19.99 -10.95
C VAL A 189 -4.42 -19.14 -11.55
N VAL A 190 -4.19 -17.98 -10.95
CA VAL A 190 -2.99 -17.16 -11.14
C VAL A 190 -2.19 -17.26 -9.84
N LEU A 191 -1.05 -17.96 -9.85
CA LEU A 191 -0.08 -17.86 -8.75
C LEU A 191 0.95 -16.81 -9.10
N ALA A 192 1.13 -15.85 -8.20
CA ALA A 192 2.14 -14.81 -8.30
C ALA A 192 3.01 -14.79 -7.04
N GLY A 193 4.32 -14.75 -7.22
CA GLY A 193 5.29 -14.86 -6.13
C GLY A 193 6.72 -14.80 -6.65
N ASP A 194 7.64 -14.96 -5.70
CA ASP A 194 9.08 -14.99 -5.92
C ASP A 194 9.75 -15.90 -4.87
N HIS A 195 10.51 -16.87 -5.36
CA HIS A 195 11.21 -17.88 -4.57
C HIS A 195 12.58 -17.41 -4.07
N CYS A 196 13.05 -16.25 -4.54
CA CYS A 196 14.24 -15.57 -4.03
C CYS A 196 13.93 -14.61 -2.86
N GLN A 197 12.64 -14.44 -2.52
CA GLN A 197 12.17 -13.67 -1.36
C GLN A 197 11.84 -14.64 -0.18
N LEU A 198 11.07 -14.19 0.82
CA LEU A 198 10.78 -15.00 2.01
C LEU A 198 9.89 -16.22 1.68
N GLY A 199 10.25 -17.39 2.21
CA GLY A 199 9.37 -18.56 2.28
C GLY A 199 8.48 -18.56 3.54
N PRO A 200 7.64 -19.59 3.73
CA PRO A 200 6.72 -19.69 4.87
C PRO A 200 7.44 -19.95 6.21
N ILE A 201 6.92 -19.36 7.29
CA ILE A 201 7.53 -19.43 8.63
C ILE A 201 7.06 -20.69 9.38
N ILE A 202 7.88 -21.74 9.40
CA ILE A 202 7.55 -23.02 10.06
C ILE A 202 8.18 -23.13 11.45
N MET A 203 7.39 -22.92 12.50
CA MET A 203 7.86 -23.05 13.90
C MET A 203 8.26 -24.50 14.25
N CYS A 204 7.57 -25.51 13.71
CA CYS A 204 7.88 -26.90 13.96
C CYS A 204 8.99 -27.40 13.02
N LYS A 205 10.24 -27.43 13.52
CA LYS A 205 11.40 -27.91 12.75
C LYS A 205 11.16 -29.28 12.09
N LYS A 206 10.48 -30.23 12.77
CA LYS A 206 10.17 -31.55 12.19
C LYS A 206 9.26 -31.44 10.95
N ALA A 207 8.26 -30.57 10.98
CA ALA A 207 7.37 -30.35 9.83
C ALA A 207 8.09 -29.64 8.68
N ALA A 208 8.98 -28.69 8.98
CA ALA A 208 9.80 -28.02 7.96
C ALA A 208 10.67 -29.02 7.18
N HIS A 209 11.38 -29.91 7.87
CA HIS A 209 12.20 -30.96 7.24
C HIS A 209 11.36 -32.05 6.54
N ALA A 210 10.07 -32.18 6.89
CA ALA A 210 9.12 -33.06 6.21
C ALA A 210 8.47 -32.42 4.97
N GLY A 211 8.96 -31.25 4.53
CA GLY A 211 8.50 -30.56 3.31
C GLY A 211 7.52 -29.41 3.53
N LEU A 212 6.99 -29.17 4.74
CA LEU A 212 6.00 -28.11 4.98
C LEU A 212 6.54 -26.69 4.74
N ALA A 213 7.86 -26.52 4.66
CA ALA A 213 8.50 -25.25 4.30
C ALA A 213 8.44 -24.94 2.79
N GLN A 214 8.05 -25.90 1.95
CA GLN A 214 7.90 -25.72 0.51
C GLN A 214 6.53 -25.10 0.20
N SER A 215 6.50 -24.02 -0.58
CA SER A 215 5.26 -23.42 -1.06
C SER A 215 4.68 -24.22 -2.24
N LEU A 216 3.36 -24.07 -2.47
CA LEU A 216 2.70 -24.64 -3.65
C LEU A 216 3.33 -24.13 -4.96
N PHE A 217 3.84 -22.90 -4.97
CA PHE A 217 4.53 -22.32 -6.13
C PHE A 217 5.81 -23.10 -6.45
N GLU A 218 6.67 -23.33 -5.46
CA GLU A 218 7.92 -24.11 -5.64
C GLU A 218 7.64 -25.58 -5.98
N CYS A 219 6.62 -26.18 -5.37
CA CYS A 219 6.14 -27.52 -5.68
C CYS A 219 5.80 -27.65 -7.18
N LEU A 220 5.00 -26.72 -7.73
CA LEU A 220 4.64 -26.71 -9.14
C LEU A 220 5.84 -26.47 -10.07
N VAL A 221 6.79 -25.61 -9.70
CA VAL A 221 8.03 -25.39 -10.47
C VAL A 221 8.89 -26.65 -10.52
N ILE A 222 9.02 -27.37 -9.40
CA ILE A 222 9.75 -28.65 -9.32
C ILE A 222 9.04 -29.77 -10.10
N LEU A 223 7.70 -29.75 -10.16
CA LEU A 223 6.89 -30.60 -11.05
C LEU A 223 6.97 -30.20 -12.55
N GLY A 224 7.79 -29.20 -12.90
CA GLY A 224 8.05 -28.80 -14.29
C GLY A 224 7.13 -27.72 -14.85
N VAL A 225 6.24 -27.13 -14.04
CA VAL A 225 5.43 -25.97 -14.45
C VAL A 225 6.34 -24.75 -14.57
N LYS A 226 6.75 -24.43 -15.80
CA LYS A 226 7.70 -23.34 -16.06
C LYS A 226 7.11 -21.98 -15.64
N PRO A 227 7.76 -21.25 -14.71
CA PRO A 227 7.27 -19.95 -14.26
C PRO A 227 7.51 -18.87 -15.33
N PHE A 228 6.47 -18.12 -15.70
CA PHE A 228 6.60 -16.94 -16.56
C PHE A 228 7.21 -15.76 -15.79
N ARG A 229 8.55 -15.72 -15.71
CA ARG A 229 9.30 -14.54 -15.22
C ARG A 229 8.87 -13.33 -16.06
N LEU A 230 8.23 -12.33 -15.43
CA LEU A 230 7.62 -11.20 -16.15
C LEU A 230 8.67 -10.22 -16.69
N GLN A 231 9.27 -10.56 -17.83
CA GLN A 231 10.29 -9.74 -18.51
C GLN A 231 9.75 -8.42 -19.08
N ILE A 232 8.45 -8.34 -19.37
CA ILE A 232 7.83 -7.18 -20.03
C ILE A 232 7.27 -6.22 -18.97
N ILE A 233 8.04 -5.18 -18.67
CA ILE A 233 7.79 -4.10 -17.68
C ILE A 233 8.30 -4.40 -16.25
N PRO A 234 7.79 -5.32 -15.41
CA PRO A 234 8.21 -5.39 -14.00
C PRO A 234 9.56 -6.10 -13.75
N ALA A 235 10.26 -6.53 -14.80
CA ALA A 235 11.70 -6.81 -14.72
C ALA A 235 12.55 -5.53 -14.60
N TYR A 236 11.95 -4.36 -14.89
CA TYR A 236 12.43 -3.09 -14.39
C TYR A 236 12.01 -2.90 -12.93
N ASP A 237 12.98 -2.69 -12.05
CA ASP A 237 12.69 -2.14 -10.73
C ASP A 237 12.29 -0.66 -10.90
N TYR A 238 11.01 -0.37 -10.60
CA TYR A 238 10.46 0.99 -10.52
C TYR A 238 10.39 1.52 -9.08
N ARG A 239 10.83 0.75 -8.08
CA ARG A 239 10.78 1.11 -6.67
C ARG A 239 12.04 1.89 -6.29
N MET A 240 13.22 1.30 -6.49
CA MET A 240 14.46 1.77 -5.86
C MET A 240 15.40 2.52 -6.82
N HIS A 241 16.30 3.32 -6.25
CA HIS A 241 17.40 3.97 -6.98
C HIS A 241 18.33 2.91 -7.59
N PRO A 242 18.88 3.09 -8.82
CA PRO A 242 19.61 2.02 -9.51
C PRO A 242 20.74 1.34 -8.72
N CYS A 243 21.53 2.08 -7.93
CA CYS A 243 22.59 1.46 -7.11
C CYS A 243 22.08 0.56 -5.98
N LEU A 244 20.80 0.66 -5.59
CA LEU A 244 20.18 -0.23 -4.61
C LEU A 244 19.79 -1.57 -5.24
N SER A 245 19.45 -1.56 -6.54
CA SER A 245 19.09 -2.77 -7.30
C SER A 245 20.29 -3.64 -7.65
N GLU A 246 21.48 -3.04 -7.72
CA GLU A 246 22.73 -3.60 -8.23
C GLU A 246 23.13 -4.89 -7.49
N PHE A 247 23.18 -4.85 -6.15
CA PHE A 247 23.52 -6.03 -5.35
C PHE A 247 22.43 -7.11 -5.38
N PRO A 248 21.12 -6.81 -5.14
CA PRO A 248 20.07 -7.81 -5.24
C PRO A 248 19.96 -8.45 -6.63
N SER A 249 20.08 -7.66 -7.71
CA SER A 249 20.07 -8.15 -9.10
C SER A 249 21.15 -9.19 -9.32
N ASN A 250 22.40 -8.83 -9.01
CA ASN A 250 23.56 -9.69 -9.25
C ASN A 250 23.56 -10.94 -8.36
N TYR A 251 23.12 -10.83 -7.11
CA TYR A 251 23.20 -11.92 -6.12
C TYR A 251 22.03 -12.91 -6.20
N PHE A 252 20.79 -12.43 -6.39
CA PHE A 252 19.59 -13.27 -6.36
C PHE A 252 18.97 -13.54 -7.75
N TYR A 253 19.22 -12.67 -8.73
CA TYR A 253 18.55 -12.72 -10.05
C TYR A 253 19.54 -12.77 -11.22
N GLU A 254 20.79 -13.22 -11.00
CA GLU A 254 21.80 -13.44 -12.05
C GLU A 254 22.14 -12.18 -12.88
N GLY A 255 21.94 -10.98 -12.31
CA GLY A 255 22.08 -9.70 -12.99
C GLY A 255 20.93 -9.36 -13.96
N THR A 256 19.85 -10.16 -13.99
CA THR A 256 18.75 -10.01 -14.95
C THR A 256 17.66 -8.99 -14.56
N LEU A 257 17.75 -8.39 -13.37
CA LEU A 257 16.88 -7.27 -12.97
C LEU A 257 17.41 -5.97 -13.59
N GLN A 258 16.54 -5.28 -14.32
CA GLN A 258 16.85 -4.01 -14.98
C GLN A 258 16.32 -2.82 -14.15
N ASN A 259 16.67 -1.59 -14.54
CA ASN A 259 16.20 -0.36 -13.86
C ASN A 259 15.30 0.45 -14.80
N GLY A 260 14.04 0.64 -14.40
CA GLY A 260 13.05 1.41 -15.16
C GLY A 260 12.87 2.84 -14.66
N VAL A 261 13.65 3.21 -13.64
CA VAL A 261 13.79 4.56 -13.11
C VAL A 261 15.25 4.97 -13.15
N THR A 262 15.48 6.22 -13.49
CA THR A 262 16.81 6.83 -13.50
C THR A 262 17.27 7.19 -12.08
N VAL A 263 18.56 7.49 -11.95
CA VAL A 263 19.14 8.12 -10.76
C VAL A 263 18.32 9.34 -10.34
N ASN A 264 18.03 10.24 -11.28
CA ASN A 264 17.37 11.52 -11.04
C ASN A 264 15.92 11.34 -10.53
N GLU A 265 15.17 10.38 -11.06
CA GLU A 265 13.81 10.06 -10.59
C GLU A 265 13.77 9.45 -9.18
N ARG A 266 14.92 9.05 -8.64
CA ARG A 266 15.06 8.53 -7.27
C ARG A 266 16.02 9.35 -6.40
N GLN A 267 16.33 10.59 -6.82
CA GLN A 267 16.92 11.62 -5.95
C GLN A 267 15.80 12.44 -5.30
N SER A 268 15.78 12.50 -3.96
CA SER A 268 14.79 13.26 -3.21
C SER A 268 15.09 14.76 -3.24
N SER A 269 14.38 15.51 -4.09
CA SER A 269 14.49 16.96 -4.17
C SER A 269 14.19 17.63 -2.82
N GLY A 270 15.10 18.47 -2.33
CA GLY A 270 14.92 19.23 -1.08
C GLY A 270 15.31 18.49 0.21
N ILE A 271 15.94 17.32 0.12
CA ILE A 271 16.54 16.64 1.27
C ILE A 271 18.07 16.80 1.21
N ASP A 272 18.61 17.68 2.04
CA ASP A 272 20.06 17.79 2.25
C ASP A 272 20.48 16.77 3.33
N PHE A 273 20.80 15.55 2.89
CA PHE A 273 21.31 14.48 3.75
C PHE A 273 22.77 14.18 3.38
N PRO A 274 23.71 14.16 4.35
CA PRO A 274 25.13 13.95 4.09
C PRO A 274 25.45 12.47 3.82
N TRP A 275 25.10 12.00 2.62
CA TRP A 275 25.45 10.66 2.15
C TRP A 275 26.98 10.51 2.06
N PRO A 276 27.60 9.44 2.60
CA PRO A 276 29.05 9.21 2.50
C PRO A 276 29.58 9.13 1.05
N VAL A 277 28.71 8.79 0.10
CA VAL A 277 28.93 8.93 -1.35
C VAL A 277 27.72 9.64 -1.95
N PRO A 278 27.80 10.91 -2.39
CA PRO A 278 26.64 11.72 -2.76
C PRO A 278 25.69 11.10 -3.81
N ASN A 279 26.22 10.31 -4.75
CA ASN A 279 25.45 9.67 -5.82
C ASN A 279 25.04 8.22 -5.51
N ARG A 280 25.23 7.73 -4.28
CA ARG A 280 24.75 6.41 -3.83
C ARG A 280 23.99 6.58 -2.50
N PRO A 281 22.65 6.63 -2.50
CA PRO A 281 21.83 6.77 -1.29
C PRO A 281 21.77 5.46 -0.47
N MET A 282 22.94 4.95 -0.08
CA MET A 282 23.15 3.77 0.75
C MET A 282 24.50 3.82 1.46
N PHE A 283 24.54 3.34 2.70
CA PHE A 283 25.77 3.06 3.43
C PHE A 283 25.46 2.00 4.49
N PHE A 284 26.47 1.23 4.90
CA PHE A 284 26.36 0.31 6.03
C PHE A 284 26.94 1.00 7.27
N TYR A 285 26.08 1.42 8.20
CA TYR A 285 26.53 2.05 9.44
C TYR A 285 26.97 0.96 10.44
N VAL A 286 28.28 0.81 10.63
CA VAL A 286 28.83 -0.15 11.58
C VAL A 286 28.56 0.33 13.00
N GLN A 287 27.78 -0.44 13.75
CA GLN A 287 27.45 -0.19 15.15
C GLN A 287 27.99 -1.34 16.01
N MET A 288 28.73 -1.01 17.07
CA MET A 288 29.48 -1.98 17.90
C MET A 288 28.81 -2.23 19.27
N GLY A 289 27.52 -1.94 19.39
CA GLY A 289 26.72 -2.23 20.58
C GLY A 289 26.45 -3.74 20.75
N GLN A 290 26.14 -4.16 21.97
CA GLN A 290 25.72 -5.53 22.26
C GLN A 290 24.21 -5.70 22.06
N GLU A 291 23.77 -6.93 21.80
CA GLU A 291 22.35 -7.27 21.79
C GLU A 291 21.93 -7.69 23.21
N GLU A 292 20.90 -7.06 23.75
CA GLU A 292 20.35 -7.38 25.07
C GLU A 292 18.91 -7.90 24.96
N ILE A 293 18.60 -8.93 25.76
CA ILE A 293 17.27 -9.55 25.83
C ILE A 293 16.58 -9.04 27.09
N TYR A 294 15.48 -8.31 26.90
CA TYR A 294 14.60 -7.90 27.99
C TYR A 294 13.28 -8.68 27.93
N ILE A 295 12.89 -9.25 29.06
CA ILE A 295 11.59 -9.92 29.23
C ILE A 295 10.69 -8.98 30.02
N ILE A 296 9.60 -8.51 29.40
CA ILE A 296 8.61 -7.62 30.02
C ILE A 296 7.25 -8.31 29.88
N GLU A 297 6.61 -8.61 31.02
CA GLU A 297 5.30 -9.29 31.09
C GLU A 297 5.21 -10.60 30.26
N GLY A 298 6.33 -11.33 30.16
CA GLY A 298 6.43 -12.57 29.37
C GLY A 298 6.63 -12.37 27.86
N CYS A 299 6.53 -11.14 27.36
CA CYS A 299 6.98 -10.79 26.01
C CYS A 299 8.50 -10.55 26.00
N LEU A 300 9.16 -11.09 24.99
CA LEU A 300 10.63 -11.07 24.85
C LEU A 300 10.99 -10.05 23.77
N LEU A 301 11.51 -8.89 24.19
CA LEU A 301 11.98 -7.84 23.29
C LEU A 301 13.51 -7.86 23.22
N LYS A 302 14.03 -7.77 21.99
CA LYS A 302 15.44 -7.53 21.68
C LYS A 302 15.64 -6.04 21.46
N PHE A 303 16.61 -5.44 22.13
CA PHE A 303 17.04 -4.06 21.92
C PHE A 303 18.56 -3.99 21.70
N TYR A 304 19.00 -3.00 20.94
CA TYR A 304 20.42 -2.66 20.80
C TYR A 304 20.79 -1.55 21.78
N THR A 305 21.65 -1.85 22.74
CA THR A 305 22.24 -0.84 23.64
C THR A 305 23.41 -0.16 22.93
N SER A 306 23.13 0.97 22.25
CA SER A 306 24.18 1.82 21.70
C SER A 306 25.02 2.42 22.83
N CYS A 307 26.34 2.26 22.75
CA CYS A 307 27.26 2.80 23.74
C CYS A 307 27.27 4.34 23.77
N ARG A 308 27.81 4.88 24.87
CA ARG A 308 28.01 6.32 25.11
C ARG A 308 28.96 6.97 24.10
N SER A 309 28.73 8.26 23.89
CA SER A 309 29.70 9.29 23.48
C SER A 309 30.36 9.15 22.10
N LEU A 310 29.92 9.99 21.17
CA LEU A 310 30.81 10.75 20.28
C LEU A 310 30.08 12.02 19.80
N VAL A 311 30.42 13.14 20.42
CA VAL A 311 30.11 14.54 20.06
C VAL A 311 31.41 15.31 20.27
#